data_AF-A0A329MLT7-F1
#
_entry.id   AF-A0A329MLT7-F1
#
_cell.length_a   1.000
_cell.length_b   1.000
_cell.length_c   1.000
_cell.angle_alpha   90.00
_cell.angle_beta   90.00
_cell.angle_gamma   90.00
#
_symmetry.space_group_name_H-M   'P 1'
#
loop_
_entity.id
_entity.type
_entity.pdbx_description
1 polymer ?
#
loop_
_entity_poly.entity_id
_entity_poly.type
_entity_poly.pdbx_seq_one_letter_code
_entity_poly.pdbx_strand_id
1 'polypeptide(L)'
;MAIMSTKLKLFKNQKGMTLIELLAVVVILGILAAIAGTVIVKSFDNAKKNADATSIKVITDAAQRYVMETNPNDSALSSITVTSLVSAGYLPSKPEAKEDSAKPAFKLTVTKSGGNYTFAVVTDATGN
;
A
#
# COMPACT_ATOMS: atom_id res chain seq x y z
N MET A 1 54.74 42.39 -26.99
CA MET A 1 54.17 41.04 -26.77
C MET A 1 52.72 41.22 -26.33
N ALA A 2 51.77 41.12 -27.27
CA ALA A 2 50.35 41.29 -26.99
C ALA A 2 49.67 39.93 -27.19
N ILE A 3 49.12 39.37 -26.12
CA ILE A 3 48.38 38.11 -26.16
C ILE A 3 46.94 38.44 -26.55
N MET A 4 46.58 38.18 -27.80
CA MET A 4 45.22 38.35 -28.31
C MET A 4 44.33 37.24 -27.74
N SER A 5 43.42 37.59 -26.85
CA SER A 5 42.43 36.67 -26.29
C SER A 5 41.31 36.40 -27.30
N THR A 6 41.42 35.30 -28.05
CA THR A 6 40.35 34.83 -28.92
C THR A 6 39.23 34.25 -28.06
N LYS A 7 38.24 35.07 -27.71
CA LYS A 7 36.98 34.56 -27.14
C LYS A 7 36.28 33.72 -28.22
N LEU A 8 36.37 32.39 -28.12
CA LEU A 8 35.52 31.47 -28.88
C LEU A 8 34.06 31.81 -28.58
N LYS A 9 33.36 32.42 -29.55
CA LYS A 9 31.91 32.60 -29.49
C LYS A 9 31.24 31.22 -29.64
N LEU A 10 31.07 30.51 -28.52
CA LEU A 10 30.34 29.24 -28.45
C LEU A 10 28.81 29.41 -28.37
N PHE A 11 28.29 30.58 -28.73
CA PHE A 11 26.86 30.85 -28.74
C PHE A 11 26.38 31.00 -30.17
N LYS A 12 25.72 29.96 -30.71
CA LYS A 12 24.62 30.04 -31.68
C LYS A 12 24.30 28.67 -32.27
N ASN A 13 23.31 27.99 -31.67
CA ASN A 13 22.34 27.16 -32.39
C ASN A 13 21.18 26.75 -31.46
N GLN A 14 20.59 27.72 -30.76
CA GLN A 14 19.23 27.55 -30.25
C GLN A 14 18.27 27.79 -31.42
N LYS A 15 18.23 26.84 -32.37
CA LYS A 15 17.07 26.75 -33.27
C LYS A 15 15.89 26.42 -32.36
N GLY A 16 15.03 27.40 -32.12
CA GLY A 16 13.86 27.24 -31.28
C GLY A 16 13.02 26.07 -31.80
N MET A 17 12.62 25.19 -30.89
CA MET A 17 11.66 24.14 -31.19
C MET A 17 10.41 24.79 -31.78
N THR A 18 9.92 24.26 -32.89
CA THR A 18 8.71 24.81 -33.52
C THR A 18 7.50 24.48 -32.65
N LEU A 19 6.49 25.36 -32.60
CA LEU A 19 5.26 25.08 -31.84
C LEU A 19 4.58 23.78 -32.30
N ILE A 20 4.73 23.42 -33.58
CA ILE A 20 4.17 22.19 -34.14
C ILE A 20 4.86 20.93 -33.60
N GLU A 21 6.17 20.97 -33.32
CA GLU A 21 6.89 19.85 -32.71
C GLU A 21 6.42 19.63 -31.27
N LEU A 22 6.29 20.70 -30.47
CA LEU A 22 5.72 20.56 -29.12
C LEU A 22 4.27 20.08 -29.16
N LEU A 23 3.47 20.58 -30.11
CA LEU A 23 2.07 20.20 -30.29
C LEU A 23 1.92 18.72 -30.62
N ALA A 24 2.74 18.19 -31.54
CA ALA A 24 2.71 16.78 -31.88
C ALA A 24 3.00 15.89 -30.67
N VAL A 25 3.93 16.28 -29.79
CA VAL A 25 4.26 15.52 -28.57
C VAL A 25 3.11 15.50 -27.57
N VAL A 26 2.48 16.64 -27.27
CA VAL A 26 1.35 16.66 -26.32
C VAL A 26 0.13 15.92 -26.87
N VAL A 27 -0.07 15.89 -28.18
CA VAL A 27 -1.13 15.07 -28.82
C VAL A 27 -0.85 13.58 -28.60
N ILE A 28 0.38 13.12 -28.84
CA ILE A 28 0.75 11.72 -28.61
C ILE A 28 0.63 11.36 -27.13
N LEU A 29 1.13 12.21 -26.22
CA LEU A 29 1.00 12.01 -24.77
C LEU A 29 -0.47 11.98 -24.32
N GLY A 30 -1.35 12.78 -24.94
CA GLY A 30 -2.78 12.78 -24.67
C GLY A 30 -3.46 11.46 -25.04
N ILE A 31 -3.14 10.90 -26.22
CA ILE A 31 -3.66 9.61 -26.66
C ILE A 31 -3.17 8.48 -25.73
N LEU A 32 -1.88 8.49 -25.37
CA LEU A 32 -1.30 7.51 -24.44
C LEU A 32 -1.95 7.61 -23.06
N ALA A 33 -2.14 8.83 -22.53
CA ALA A 33 -2.78 9.06 -21.24
C ALA A 33 -4.24 8.56 -21.21
N ALA A 34 -4.99 8.74 -22.30
CA ALA A 34 -6.37 8.28 -22.41
C ALA A 34 -6.48 6.74 -22.30
N ILE A 35 -5.58 5.98 -22.95
CA ILE A 35 -5.58 4.51 -22.88
C ILE A 35 -5.03 4.03 -21.54
N ALA A 36 -3.90 4.58 -21.10
CA ALA A 36 -3.20 4.15 -19.90
C ALA A 36 -4.02 4.39 -18.61
N GLY A 37 -4.82 5.46 -18.55
CA GLY A 37 -5.59 5.83 -17.36
C GLY A 37 -6.51 4.71 -16.84
N THR A 38 -7.17 3.95 -17.73
CA THR A 38 -8.14 2.92 -17.32
C THR A 38 -7.48 1.69 -16.69
N VAL A 39 -6.30 1.29 -17.17
CA VAL A 39 -5.59 0.08 -16.73
C VAL A 39 -4.91 0.29 -15.36
N ILE A 40 -4.42 1.50 -15.10
CA ILE A 40 -3.70 1.84 -13.88
C ILE A 40 -4.63 1.81 -12.66
N VAL A 41 -5.85 2.37 -12.78
CA VAL A 41 -6.81 2.44 -11.67
C VAL A 41 -7.16 1.04 -11.15
N LYS A 42 -7.50 0.10 -12.05
CA LYS A 42 -7.84 -1.28 -11.67
C LYS A 42 -6.66 -2.02 -11.00
N SER A 43 -5.45 -1.80 -11.51
CA SER A 43 -4.24 -2.42 -10.96
C SER A 43 -3.93 -1.89 -9.56
N PHE A 44 -4.18 -0.61 -9.33
CA PHE A 44 -4.01 0.05 -8.04
C PHE A 44 -5.01 -0.46 -6.99
N ASP A 45 -6.28 -0.60 -7.37
CA ASP A 45 -7.31 -1.15 -6.48
C ASP A 45 -7.04 -2.62 -6.12
N ASN A 46 -6.59 -3.43 -7.10
CA ASN A 46 -6.17 -4.80 -6.84
C ASN A 46 -4.94 -4.87 -5.92
N ALA A 47 -3.97 -3.95 -6.07
CA ALA A 47 -2.80 -3.90 -5.20
C ALA A 47 -3.19 -3.57 -3.75
N LYS A 48 -4.15 -2.65 -3.55
CA LYS A 48 -4.71 -2.34 -2.21
C LYS A 48 -5.40 -3.56 -1.60
N LYS A 49 -6.28 -4.21 -2.34
CA LYS A 49 -6.97 -5.45 -1.90
C LYS A 49 -5.99 -6.55 -1.51
N ASN A 50 -4.96 -6.76 -2.33
CA ASN A 50 -3.94 -7.76 -2.06
C ASN A 50 -3.09 -7.41 -0.82
N ALA A 51 -2.80 -6.12 -0.60
CA ALA A 51 -2.10 -5.67 0.61
C ALA A 51 -2.95 -5.89 1.88
N ASP A 52 -4.26 -5.66 1.80
CA ASP A 52 -5.18 -5.86 2.92
C ASP A 52 -5.38 -7.36 3.21
N ALA A 53 -5.55 -8.18 2.17
CA ALA A 53 -5.59 -9.64 2.32
C ALA A 53 -4.30 -10.21 2.93
N THR A 54 -3.14 -9.69 2.53
CA THR A 54 -1.85 -10.06 3.12
C THR A 54 -1.77 -9.65 4.59
N SER A 55 -2.24 -8.45 4.93
CA SER A 55 -2.28 -7.96 6.31
C SER A 55 -3.18 -8.82 7.19
N ILE A 56 -4.37 -9.21 6.70
CA ILE A 56 -5.28 -10.14 7.36
C ILE A 56 -4.58 -11.48 7.64
N LYS A 57 -3.87 -12.03 6.66
CA LYS A 57 -3.12 -13.28 6.82
C LYS A 57 -2.05 -13.15 7.91
N VAL A 58 -1.27 -12.06 7.90
CA VAL A 58 -0.22 -11.82 8.90
C VAL A 58 -0.81 -11.69 10.31
N ILE A 59 -1.92 -10.96 10.47
CA ILE A 59 -2.62 -10.83 11.76
C ILE A 59 -3.15 -12.19 12.23
N THR A 60 -3.71 -12.99 11.31
CA THR A 60 -4.24 -14.32 11.63
C THR A 60 -3.14 -15.27 12.05
N ASP A 61 -2.02 -15.31 11.32
CA ASP A 61 -0.84 -16.11 11.66
C ASP A 61 -0.27 -15.69 13.02
N ALA A 62 -0.22 -14.39 13.32
CA ALA A 62 0.21 -13.87 14.62
C ALA A 62 -0.75 -14.28 15.75
N ALA A 63 -2.07 -14.20 15.51
CA ALA A 63 -3.08 -14.62 16.47
C ALA A 63 -3.01 -16.13 16.77
N GLN A 64 -2.82 -16.95 15.74
CA GLN A 64 -2.64 -18.39 15.89
C GLN A 64 -1.42 -18.72 16.73
N ARG A 65 -0.27 -18.08 16.46
CA ARG A 65 0.95 -18.25 17.26
C ARG A 65 0.73 -17.87 18.72
N TYR A 66 0.06 -16.75 18.97
CA TYR A 66 -0.29 -16.32 20.33
C TYR A 66 -1.15 -17.36 21.06
N VAL A 67 -2.18 -17.91 20.40
CA VAL A 67 -3.05 -18.97 20.97
C VAL A 67 -2.28 -20.28 21.20
N MET A 68 -1.34 -20.63 20.33
CA MET A 68 -0.54 -21.86 20.46
C MET A 68 0.46 -21.79 21.61
N GLU A 69 1.03 -20.61 21.87
CA GLU A 69 2.01 -20.42 22.94
C GLU A 69 1.34 -20.14 24.31
N THR A 70 0.12 -19.62 24.28
CA THR A 70 -0.67 -19.37 25.49
C THR A 70 -1.43 -20.62 25.92
N ASN A 71 -1.65 -20.78 27.22
CA ASN A 71 -2.41 -21.92 27.74
C ASN A 71 -3.83 -21.97 27.14
N PRO A 72 -4.28 -23.11 26.57
CA PRO A 72 -5.59 -23.22 25.92
C PRO A 72 -6.78 -23.07 26.89
N ASN A 73 -6.53 -23.08 28.21
CA ASN A 73 -7.53 -22.83 29.25
C ASN A 73 -7.56 -21.38 29.74
N ASP A 74 -6.70 -20.52 29.18
CA ASP A 74 -6.65 -19.11 29.55
C ASP A 74 -7.88 -18.37 29.02
N SER A 75 -8.55 -17.66 29.93
CA SER A 75 -9.72 -16.83 29.60
C SER A 75 -9.35 -15.64 28.71
N ALA A 76 -8.07 -15.21 28.70
CA ALA A 76 -7.55 -14.16 27.82
C ALA A 76 -7.59 -14.53 26.33
N LEU A 77 -7.74 -15.81 25.98
CA LEU A 77 -7.86 -16.26 24.59
C LEU A 77 -9.23 -15.97 23.96
N SER A 78 -10.22 -15.58 24.77
CA SER A 78 -11.57 -15.23 24.29
C SER A 78 -11.71 -13.76 23.87
N SER A 79 -10.69 -12.92 24.09
CA SER A 79 -10.72 -11.47 23.81
C SER A 79 -9.41 -10.95 23.18
N ILE A 80 -8.80 -11.74 22.30
CA ILE A 80 -7.59 -11.33 21.58
C ILE A 80 -7.93 -10.21 20.60
N THR A 81 -7.20 -9.10 20.68
CA THR A 81 -7.32 -7.95 19.77
C THR A 81 -6.00 -7.68 19.06
N VAL A 82 -6.01 -6.87 17.99
CA VAL A 82 -4.75 -6.51 17.31
C VAL A 82 -3.80 -5.76 18.26
N THR A 83 -4.33 -4.98 19.20
CA THR A 83 -3.54 -4.27 20.22
C THR A 83 -2.83 -5.23 21.18
N SER A 84 -3.47 -6.34 21.57
CA SER A 84 -2.84 -7.33 22.43
C SER A 84 -1.70 -8.07 21.71
N LEU A 85 -1.86 -8.34 20.41
CA LEU A 85 -0.79 -8.96 19.60
C LEU A 85 0.42 -8.04 19.41
N VAL A 86 0.22 -6.73 19.28
CA VAL A 86 1.32 -5.75 19.22
C VAL A 86 2.03 -5.67 20.58
N SER A 87 1.26 -5.60 21.67
CA SER A 87 1.82 -5.50 23.03
C SER A 87 2.57 -6.78 23.44
N ALA A 88 2.10 -7.94 22.99
CA ALA A 88 2.74 -9.23 23.19
C ALA A 88 3.91 -9.50 22.22
N GLY A 89 4.20 -8.59 21.28
CA GLY A 89 5.34 -8.68 20.35
C GLY A 89 5.14 -9.60 19.14
N TYR A 90 3.92 -10.13 18.92
CA TYR A 90 3.60 -10.97 17.76
C TYR A 90 3.35 -10.14 16.49
N LEU A 91 3.09 -8.83 16.62
CA LEU A 91 3.02 -7.87 15.53
C LEU A 91 3.91 -6.66 15.83
N PRO A 92 4.72 -6.18 14.87
CA PRO A 92 5.59 -5.02 15.08
C PRO A 92 4.81 -3.71 15.19
N SER A 93 3.66 -3.61 14.51
CA SER A 93 2.77 -2.46 14.55
C SER A 93 1.37 -2.89 14.11
N LYS A 94 0.38 -2.05 14.43
CA LYS A 94 -0.99 -2.22 13.95
C LYS A 94 -1.05 -1.94 12.45
N PRO A 95 -1.44 -2.91 11.59
CA PRO A 95 -1.61 -2.66 10.17
C PRO A 95 -2.84 -1.75 9.94
N GLU A 96 -2.79 -0.96 8.87
CA GLU A 96 -3.88 -0.11 8.40
C GLU A 96 -4.37 -0.61 7.05
N ALA A 97 -5.69 -0.65 6.86
CA ALA A 97 -6.27 -1.02 5.57
C ALA A 97 -5.91 0.03 4.50
N LYS A 98 -5.71 -0.42 3.27
CA LYS A 98 -5.28 0.38 2.12
C LYS A 98 -6.39 0.54 1.08
N GLU A 99 -7.39 -0.33 1.10
CA GLU A 99 -8.55 -0.26 0.22
C GLU A 99 -9.42 0.97 0.49
N ASP A 100 -9.70 1.25 1.77
CA ASP A 100 -10.50 2.40 2.20
C ASP A 100 -9.63 3.66 2.36
N SER A 101 -10.15 4.80 1.89
CA SER A 101 -9.50 6.11 2.02
C SER A 101 -9.38 6.57 3.47
N ALA A 102 -10.27 6.10 4.36
CA ALA A 102 -10.22 6.34 5.80
C ALA A 102 -9.10 5.54 6.49
N LYS A 103 -8.45 4.60 5.78
CA LYS A 103 -7.40 3.71 6.29
C LYS A 103 -7.73 3.11 7.66
N PRO A 104 -8.91 2.47 7.79
CA PRO A 104 -9.40 2.05 9.07
C PRO A 104 -8.58 0.84 9.56
N ALA A 105 -8.69 0.57 10.84
CA ALA A 105 -7.81 -0.31 11.58
C ALA A 105 -8.35 -1.75 11.63
N PHE A 106 -7.54 -2.75 11.27
CA PHE A 106 -7.98 -4.14 11.40
C PHE A 106 -8.41 -4.47 12.84
N LYS A 107 -9.58 -5.11 12.96
CA LYS A 107 -10.13 -5.69 14.20
C LYS A 107 -10.01 -7.19 14.11
N LEU A 108 -9.48 -7.80 15.15
CA LEU A 108 -9.39 -9.24 15.31
C LEU A 108 -10.39 -9.67 16.38
N THR A 109 -11.16 -10.69 16.07
CA THR A 109 -12.04 -11.40 17.01
C THR A 109 -11.66 -12.87 16.99
N VAL A 110 -11.34 -13.42 18.16
CA VAL A 110 -11.06 -14.85 18.33
C VAL A 110 -12.16 -15.47 19.16
N THR A 111 -12.89 -16.42 18.57
CA THR A 111 -13.98 -17.12 19.25
C THR A 111 -13.57 -18.57 19.49
N LYS A 112 -13.72 -19.04 20.73
CA LYS A 112 -13.52 -20.44 21.11
C LYS A 112 -14.87 -21.17 21.16
N SER A 113 -15.02 -22.25 20.40
CA SER A 113 -16.21 -23.13 20.47
C SER A 113 -15.79 -24.59 20.47
N GLY A 114 -16.15 -25.32 21.54
CA GLY A 114 -15.92 -26.77 21.63
C GLY A 114 -14.46 -27.22 21.49
N GLY A 115 -13.49 -26.39 21.89
CA GLY A 115 -12.05 -26.68 21.75
C GLY A 115 -11.40 -26.19 20.46
N ASN A 116 -12.19 -25.66 19.51
CA ASN A 116 -11.70 -25.05 18.28
C ASN A 116 -11.63 -23.52 18.42
N TYR A 117 -10.60 -22.91 17.82
CA TYR A 117 -10.44 -21.46 17.74
C TYR A 117 -10.76 -20.97 16.33
N THR A 118 -11.69 -20.03 16.23
CA THR A 118 -12.02 -19.33 14.98
C THR A 118 -11.44 -17.93 15.03
N PHE A 119 -10.68 -17.55 14.01
CA PHE A 119 -10.06 -16.24 13.87
C PHE A 119 -10.80 -15.45 12.80
N ALA A 120 -11.40 -14.32 13.17
CA ALA A 120 -12.03 -13.40 12.24
C ALA A 120 -11.30 -12.06 12.29
N VAL A 121 -10.71 -11.66 11.17
CA VAL A 121 -10.11 -10.32 11.02
C VAL A 121 -10.99 -9.53 10.07
N VAL A 122 -11.51 -8.42 10.55
CA VAL A 122 -12.36 -7.50 9.78
C VAL A 122 -11.71 -6.13 9.74
N THR A 123 -11.80 -5.45 8.60
CA THR A 123 -11.62 -4.02 8.54
C THR A 123 -12.93 -3.36 8.97
N ASP A 124 -12.84 -2.26 9.70
CA ASP A 124 -13.95 -1.34 9.97
C ASP A 124 -14.33 -0.50 8.73
N ALA A 125 -13.80 -0.87 7.56
CA ALA A 125 -14.27 -0.39 6.27
C ALA A 125 -15.73 -0.81 6.11
N THR A 126 -16.61 0.18 6.09
CA THR A 126 -18.03 -0.02 5.82
C THR A 126 -18.16 -0.36 4.34
N GLY A 127 -18.15 -1.64 4.01
CA GLY A 127 -18.36 -2.12 2.65
C GLY A 127 -18.54 -3.62 2.65
N ASN A 128 -19.81 -4.04 2.49
CA ASN A 128 -20.31 -5.40 2.21
C ASN A 128 -19.29 -6.54 2.14
#